data_AF-A0A7X8MEA8-F1
#
_entry.id   AF-A0A7X8MEA8-F1
#
_cell.length_a   1.000
_cell.length_b   1.000
_cell.length_c   1.000
_cell.angle_alpha   90.00
_cell.angle_beta   90.00
_cell.angle_gamma   90.00
#
_symmetry.space_group_name_H-M   'P 1'
#
loop_
_entity.id
_entity.type
_entity.pdbx_description
1 polymer ?
#
loop_
_entity_poly.entity_id
_entity_poly.type
_entity_poly.pdbx_seq_one_letter_code
_entity_poly.pdbx_strand_id
1 'polypeptide(L)'
;MVTPVDATVSTLQMQLLIITGIMILLATLLATKHISNPIEQINQSTKHLATGNYETKFRGRGFLEIKELSDTLNTAATELSKVERLHRELMANISHDLRTPLAFIYSYAEMMHDFPHEVTSEQSQIIMDEATRLTALVNDMLDISSLETGVAKLNHVLKTIFQRFLQRNLFMMCTAEFV
;
A
#
# COMPACT_ATOMS: atom_id res chain seq x y z
N MET A 1 46.38 -6.26 -60.18
CA MET A 1 46.83 -5.10 -59.39
C MET A 1 45.86 -4.95 -58.23
N VAL A 2 46.21 -5.47 -57.06
CA VAL A 2 45.46 -5.18 -55.82
C VAL A 2 45.80 -3.74 -55.51
N THR A 3 44.84 -2.83 -55.62
CA THR A 3 45.12 -1.42 -55.34
C THR A 3 45.43 -1.31 -53.84
N PRO A 4 46.44 -0.52 -53.42
CA PRO A 4 46.78 -0.37 -52.00
C PRO A 4 45.63 0.20 -51.16
N VAL A 5 44.60 0.75 -51.81
CA VAL A 5 43.41 1.32 -51.19
C VAL A 5 42.55 0.23 -50.53
N ASP A 6 42.33 -0.93 -51.18
CA ASP A 6 41.47 -1.99 -50.65
C ASP A 6 42.02 -2.58 -49.33
N ALA A 7 43.35 -2.64 -49.20
CA ALA A 7 44.03 -3.06 -47.97
C ALA A 7 43.83 -2.06 -46.81
N THR A 8 43.86 -0.75 -47.11
CA THR A 8 43.59 0.28 -46.09
C THR A 8 42.13 0.32 -45.67
N VAL A 9 41.19 0.10 -46.60
CA VAL A 9 39.76 0.04 -46.28
C VAL A 9 39.44 -1.15 -45.38
N SER A 10 39.99 -2.33 -45.67
CA SER A 10 39.76 -3.54 -44.88
C SER A 10 40.31 -3.44 -43.45
N THR A 11 41.49 -2.84 -43.28
CA THR A 11 42.09 -2.63 -41.95
C THR A 11 41.27 -1.67 -41.09
N LEU A 12 40.77 -0.57 -41.67
CA LEU A 12 39.88 0.37 -40.97
C LEU A 12 38.54 -0.28 -40.58
N GLN A 13 37.94 -1.06 -41.48
CA GLN A 13 36.69 -1.79 -41.19
C GLN A 13 36.86 -2.77 -40.02
N MET A 14 37.97 -3.51 -39.98
CA MET A 14 38.25 -4.45 -38.89
C MET A 14 38.43 -3.73 -37.55
N GLN A 15 39.15 -2.61 -37.52
CA GLN A 15 39.30 -1.79 -36.31
C GLN A 15 37.95 -1.26 -35.82
N LEU A 16 37.08 -0.79 -36.72
CA LEU A 16 35.77 -0.25 -36.37
C LEU A 16 34.86 -1.33 -35.75
N LEU A 17 34.89 -2.55 -36.28
CA LEU A 17 34.19 -3.71 -35.70
C LEU A 17 34.69 -4.02 -34.29
N ILE A 18 36.00 -4.03 -34.07
CA ILE A 18 36.60 -4.30 -32.75
C ILE A 18 36.18 -3.22 -31.73
N ILE A 19 36.27 -1.94 -32.09
CA ILE A 19 35.89 -0.83 -31.21
C ILE A 19 34.41 -0.92 -30.85
N THR A 20 33.55 -1.18 -31.83
CA THR A 20 32.11 -1.32 -31.61
C THR A 20 31.81 -2.50 -30.66
N GLY A 21 32.48 -3.63 -30.87
CA GLY A 21 32.36 -4.80 -29.98
C GLY A 21 32.77 -4.48 -28.54
N ILE A 22 33.89 -3.78 -28.35
CA ILE A 22 34.37 -3.35 -27.03
C ILE A 22 33.40 -2.36 -26.37
N MET A 23 32.87 -1.40 -27.13
CA MET A 23 31.89 -0.42 -26.62
C MET A 23 30.60 -1.09 -26.15
N ILE A 24 30.08 -2.07 -26.90
CA ILE A 24 28.89 -2.83 -26.51
C ILE A 24 29.15 -3.65 -25.24
N LEU A 25 30.32 -4.29 -25.17
CA LEU A 25 30.73 -5.06 -23.98
C LEU A 25 30.85 -4.15 -22.74
N LEU A 26 31.42 -2.96 -22.89
CA LEU A 26 31.56 -2.01 -21.78
C LEU A 26 30.20 -1.44 -21.37
N ALA A 27 29.36 -1.08 -22.33
CA ALA A 27 28.02 -0.53 -22.09
C ALA A 27 27.13 -1.52 -21.33
N THR A 28 27.16 -2.80 -21.69
CA THR A 28 26.38 -3.85 -21.00
C THR A 28 26.82 -4.01 -19.54
N LEU A 29 28.12 -4.06 -19.27
CA LEU A 29 28.65 -4.17 -17.90
C LEU A 29 28.31 -2.94 -17.03
N LEU A 30 28.35 -1.74 -17.61
CA LEU A 30 27.96 -0.51 -16.92
C LEU A 30 26.45 -0.46 -16.66
N ALA A 31 25.63 -0.85 -17.63
CA ALA A 31 24.17 -0.90 -17.49
C ALA A 31 23.74 -1.81 -16.33
N THR A 32 24.37 -2.99 -16.18
CA THR A 32 24.09 -3.89 -15.06
C THR A 32 24.32 -3.20 -13.71
N LYS A 33 25.44 -2.48 -13.57
CA LYS A 33 25.78 -1.82 -12.29
C LYS A 33 24.97 -0.55 -12.01
N HIS A 34 24.65 0.24 -13.04
CA HIS A 34 23.99 1.54 -12.88
C HIS A 34 22.46 1.51 -13.00
N ILE A 35 21.88 0.46 -13.61
CA ILE A 35 20.43 0.34 -13.84
C ILE A 35 19.89 -0.93 -13.19
N SER A 36 20.40 -2.10 -13.57
CA SER A 36 19.82 -3.39 -13.14
C SER A 36 19.94 -3.61 -11.63
N ASN A 37 21.12 -3.40 -11.05
CA ASN A 37 21.37 -3.62 -9.63
C ASN A 37 20.52 -2.71 -8.71
N PRO A 38 20.38 -1.38 -8.96
CA PRO A 38 19.49 -0.53 -8.17
C PRO A 38 18.01 -0.94 -8.23
N ILE A 39 17.51 -1.32 -9.42
CA ILE A 39 16.11 -1.75 -9.60
C ILE A 39 15.84 -3.04 -8.82
N GLU A 40 16.78 -3.99 -8.84
CA GLU A 40 16.65 -5.22 -8.08
C GLU A 40 16.59 -4.97 -6.57
N GLN A 41 17.41 -4.06 -6.05
CA GLN A 41 17.39 -3.68 -4.62
C GLN A 41 16.06 -3.03 -4.22
N ILE A 42 15.51 -2.17 -5.08
CA ILE A 42 14.18 -1.58 -4.85
C ILE A 42 13.13 -2.69 -4.85
N ASN A 43 13.16 -3.59 -5.84
CA ASN A 43 12.19 -4.69 -5.93
C ASN A 43 12.23 -5.60 -4.69
N GLN A 44 13.43 -5.95 -4.20
CA GLN A 44 13.58 -6.72 -2.96
C GLN A 44 13.04 -5.96 -1.74
N SER A 45 13.32 -4.66 -1.63
CA SER A 45 12.77 -3.80 -0.56
C SER A 45 11.25 -3.68 -0.64
N THR A 46 10.68 -3.61 -1.83
CA THR A 46 9.23 -3.57 -2.05
C THR A 46 8.57 -4.88 -1.66
N LYS A 47 9.23 -6.02 -1.84
CA LYS A 47 8.73 -7.31 -1.31
C LYS A 47 8.63 -7.28 0.22
N HIS A 48 9.61 -6.69 0.90
CA HIS A 48 9.53 -6.51 2.35
C HIS A 48 8.39 -5.58 2.77
N LEU A 49 8.17 -4.49 2.03
CA LEU A 49 7.00 -3.61 2.22
C LEU A 49 5.68 -4.37 2.04
N ALA A 50 5.58 -5.23 1.02
CA ALA A 50 4.40 -6.07 0.76
C ALA A 50 4.14 -7.10 1.87
N THR A 51 5.17 -7.53 2.60
CA THR A 51 5.03 -8.42 3.78
C THR A 51 4.65 -7.68 5.07
N GLY A 52 4.40 -6.37 5.04
CA GLY A 52 4.02 -5.57 6.21
C GLY A 52 5.18 -4.90 6.93
N ASN A 53 6.42 -4.99 6.41
CA ASN A 53 7.55 -4.27 6.97
C ASN A 53 7.63 -2.84 6.39
N TYR A 54 6.94 -1.91 7.06
CA TYR A 54 6.83 -0.51 6.65
C TYR A 54 8.03 0.36 7.06
N GLU A 55 9.03 -0.18 7.76
CA GLU A 55 10.25 0.56 8.15
C GLU A 55 11.36 0.52 7.10
N THR A 56 11.07 -0.06 5.94
CA THR A 56 12.05 -0.19 4.84
C THR A 56 12.38 1.16 4.22
N LYS A 57 13.67 1.43 4.02
CA LYS A 57 14.16 2.67 3.37
C LYS A 57 14.62 2.36 1.96
N PHE A 58 13.96 2.96 0.98
CA PHE A 58 14.33 2.89 -0.43
C PHE A 58 15.39 3.95 -0.73
N ARG A 59 16.63 3.51 -0.97
CA ARG A 59 17.75 4.41 -1.33
C ARG A 59 17.98 4.37 -2.84
N GLY A 60 17.37 5.30 -3.56
CA GLY A 60 17.66 5.51 -4.98
C GLY A 60 19.05 6.13 -5.16
N ARG A 61 19.96 5.41 -5.80
CA ARG A 61 21.26 5.93 -6.26
C ARG A 61 21.31 5.82 -7.78
N GLY A 62 21.94 6.80 -8.45
CA GLY A 62 22.08 6.81 -9.91
C GLY A 62 21.12 7.79 -10.58
N PHE A 63 20.32 7.29 -11.52
CA PHE A 63 19.41 8.07 -12.36
C PHE A 63 18.33 8.79 -11.55
N LEU A 64 17.89 9.96 -12.04
CA LEU A 64 16.89 10.81 -11.38
C LEU A 64 15.56 10.07 -11.18
N GLU A 65 15.13 9.30 -12.18
CA GLU A 65 13.89 8.54 -12.19
C GLU A 65 13.87 7.45 -11.11
N ILE A 66 15.02 6.81 -10.85
CA ILE A 66 15.16 5.78 -9.80
C ILE A 66 15.08 6.43 -8.42
N LYS A 67 15.64 7.63 -8.28
CA LYS A 67 15.54 8.41 -7.04
C LYS A 67 14.09 8.86 -6.78
N GLU A 68 13.40 9.39 -7.78
CA GLU A 68 12.00 9.80 -7.65
C GLU A 68 11.07 8.63 -7.29
N LEU A 69 11.28 7.47 -7.92
CA LEU A 69 10.58 6.24 -7.55
C LEU A 69 10.84 5.86 -6.08
N SER A 70 12.11 5.93 -5.65
CA SER A 70 12.48 5.61 -4.27
C SER A 70 11.84 6.58 -3.26
N ASP A 71 11.83 7.88 -3.57
CA ASP A 71 11.22 8.93 -2.73
C ASP A 71 9.69 8.72 -2.63
N THR A 72 9.05 8.36 -3.74
CA THR A 72 7.61 8.00 -3.78
C THR A 72 7.32 6.77 -2.93
N LEU A 73 8.13 5.71 -3.04
CA LEU A 73 7.97 4.49 -2.24
C LEU A 73 8.21 4.74 -0.74
N ASN A 74 9.18 5.57 -0.38
CA ASN A 74 9.41 5.97 1.01
C ASN A 74 8.20 6.73 1.59
N THR A 75 7.59 7.60 0.80
CA THR A 75 6.36 8.33 1.20
C THR A 75 5.22 7.35 1.43
N ALA A 76 4.99 6.41 0.50
CA ALA A 76 3.98 5.38 0.63
C ALA A 76 4.21 4.48 1.85
N ALA A 77 5.46 4.07 2.10
CA ALA A 77 5.82 3.28 3.28
C ALA A 77 5.53 4.03 4.58
N THR A 78 5.82 5.34 4.62
CA THR A 78 5.55 6.20 5.79
C THR A 78 4.06 6.34 6.05
N GLU A 79 3.26 6.61 5.03
CA GLU A 79 1.80 6.69 5.17
C GLU A 79 1.19 5.36 5.59
N LEU A 80 1.66 4.25 5.03
CA LEU A 80 1.18 2.92 5.40
C LEU A 80 1.54 2.57 6.85
N SER A 81 2.76 2.90 7.29
CA SER A 81 3.17 2.77 8.70
C SER A 81 2.28 3.59 9.64
N LYS A 82 1.90 4.80 9.23
CA LYS A 82 1.00 5.68 10.00
C LYS A 82 -0.42 5.09 10.09
N VAL A 83 -0.98 4.61 8.99
CA VAL A 83 -2.30 3.94 8.98
C VAL A 83 -2.29 2.73 9.90
N GLU A 84 -1.26 1.90 9.79
CA GLU A 84 -1.12 0.70 10.61
C GLU A 84 -0.95 1.05 12.11
N ARG A 85 -0.23 2.12 12.45
CA ARG A 85 -0.15 2.61 13.84
C ARG A 85 -1.50 3.07 14.37
N LEU A 86 -2.25 3.86 13.59
CA LEU A 86 -3.58 4.33 13.97
C LEU A 86 -4.56 3.15 14.15
N HIS A 87 -4.47 2.15 13.27
CA HIS A 87 -5.25 0.92 13.40
C HIS A 87 -4.96 0.19 14.72
N ARG A 88 -3.68 0.05 15.10
CA ARG A 88 -3.32 -0.54 16.40
C ARG A 88 -3.81 0.27 17.59
N GLU A 89 -3.68 1.60 17.54
CA GLU A 89 -4.17 2.51 18.58
C GLU A 89 -5.70 2.38 18.74
N LEU A 90 -6.45 2.33 17.62
CA LEU A 90 -7.88 2.08 17.62
C LEU A 90 -8.24 0.75 18.27
N MET A 91 -7.58 -0.35 17.87
CA MET A 91 -7.83 -1.68 18.43
C MET A 91 -7.53 -1.75 19.94
N ALA A 92 -6.47 -1.07 20.39
CA ALA A 92 -6.13 -0.97 21.80
C ALA A 92 -7.21 -0.20 22.59
N ASN A 93 -7.69 0.93 22.05
CA ASN A 93 -8.74 1.73 22.68
C ASN A 93 -10.07 0.96 22.75
N ILE A 94 -10.49 0.31 21.66
CA ILE A 94 -11.69 -0.54 21.65
C ILE A 94 -11.58 -1.63 22.72
N SER A 95 -10.44 -2.33 22.77
CA SER A 95 -10.22 -3.39 23.76
C SER A 95 -10.33 -2.87 25.21
N HIS A 96 -9.83 -1.66 25.47
CA HIS A 96 -9.93 -1.01 26.77
C HIS A 96 -11.39 -0.66 27.11
N ASP A 97 -12.10 -0.07 26.16
CA ASP A 97 -13.47 0.41 26.36
C ASP A 97 -14.48 -0.72 26.46
N LEU A 98 -14.19 -1.91 25.92
CA LEU A 98 -14.97 -3.13 26.12
C LEU A 98 -14.65 -3.84 27.45
N ARG A 99 -13.41 -3.72 27.96
CA ARG A 99 -13.02 -4.39 29.22
C ARG A 99 -13.74 -3.81 30.42
N THR A 100 -13.86 -2.48 30.47
CA THR A 100 -14.51 -1.76 31.58
C THR A 100 -15.96 -2.24 31.81
N PRO A 101 -16.85 -2.23 30.81
CA PRO A 101 -18.20 -2.76 30.95
C PRO A 101 -18.25 -4.22 31.36
N LEU A 102 -17.41 -5.04 30.73
CA LEU A 102 -17.37 -6.46 31.00
C LEU A 102 -16.96 -6.74 32.46
N ALA A 103 -16.02 -5.96 32.99
CA ALA A 103 -15.59 -6.06 34.39
C ALA A 103 -16.73 -5.70 35.36
N PHE A 104 -17.52 -4.66 35.07
CA PHE A 104 -18.69 -4.34 35.88
C PHE A 104 -19.74 -5.45 35.84
N ILE A 105 -20.10 -5.93 34.65
CA ILE A 105 -21.05 -7.05 34.49
C ILE A 105 -20.59 -8.26 35.31
N TYR A 106 -19.31 -8.64 35.18
CA TYR A 106 -18.75 -9.76 35.91
C TYR A 106 -18.79 -9.55 37.42
N SER A 107 -18.36 -8.38 37.91
CA SER A 107 -18.34 -8.08 39.35
C SER A 107 -19.73 -8.09 39.97
N TYR A 108 -20.74 -7.52 39.30
CA TYR A 108 -22.11 -7.56 39.81
C TYR A 108 -22.72 -8.96 39.72
N ALA A 109 -22.43 -9.73 38.66
CA ALA A 109 -22.86 -11.12 38.57
C ALA A 109 -22.22 -12.00 39.65
N GLU A 110 -20.94 -11.77 39.97
CA GLU A 110 -20.22 -12.42 41.06
C GLU A 110 -20.84 -12.08 42.42
N MET A 111 -21.13 -10.80 42.69
CA MET A 111 -21.84 -10.39 43.92
C MET A 111 -23.21 -11.06 44.05
N MET A 112 -23.98 -11.16 42.97
CA MET A 112 -25.28 -11.83 42.99
C MET A 112 -25.15 -13.35 43.20
N HIS A 113 -24.05 -13.96 42.75
CA HIS A 113 -23.76 -15.37 42.96
C HIS A 113 -23.35 -15.67 44.40
N ASP A 114 -22.47 -14.85 44.97
CA ASP A 114 -21.95 -15.03 46.33
C ASP A 114 -22.98 -14.68 47.41
N PHE A 115 -23.88 -13.71 47.13
CA PHE A 115 -24.91 -13.23 48.06
C PHE A 115 -26.33 -13.33 47.47
N PRO A 116 -26.87 -14.54 47.23
CA PRO A 116 -28.13 -14.73 46.49
C PRO A 116 -29.38 -14.21 47.21
N HIS A 117 -29.30 -13.94 48.52
CA HIS A 117 -30.41 -13.41 49.32
C HIS A 117 -30.37 -11.88 49.43
N GLU A 118 -29.31 -11.25 48.94
CA GLU A 118 -29.08 -9.80 48.97
C GLU A 118 -29.16 -9.17 47.58
N VAL A 119 -29.61 -9.94 46.58
CA VAL A 119 -29.74 -9.48 45.20
C VAL A 119 -30.73 -8.33 45.11
N THR A 120 -30.25 -7.14 44.75
CA THR A 120 -31.10 -5.95 44.56
C THR A 120 -31.46 -5.77 43.10
N SER A 121 -32.62 -5.14 42.86
CA SER A 121 -33.01 -4.73 41.50
C SER A 121 -31.98 -3.77 40.86
N GLU A 122 -31.21 -3.04 41.67
CA GLU A 122 -30.16 -2.13 41.23
C GLU A 122 -28.99 -2.90 40.58
N GLN A 123 -28.54 -4.00 41.18
CA GLN A 123 -27.44 -4.82 40.62
C GLN A 123 -27.81 -5.39 39.23
N SER A 124 -29.04 -5.91 39.10
CA SER A 124 -29.53 -6.41 37.80
C SER A 124 -29.67 -5.29 36.77
N GLN A 125 -30.05 -4.08 37.20
CA GLN A 125 -30.15 -2.92 36.30
C GLN A 125 -28.76 -2.50 35.81
N ILE A 126 -27.75 -2.47 36.68
CA ILE A 126 -26.37 -2.14 36.27
C ILE A 126 -25.84 -3.12 35.23
N ILE A 127 -26.09 -4.42 35.40
CA ILE A 127 -25.73 -5.43 34.39
C ILE A 127 -26.43 -5.16 33.05
N MET A 128 -27.73 -4.85 33.06
CA MET A 128 -28.49 -4.53 31.85
C MET A 128 -27.98 -3.26 31.16
N ASP A 129 -27.71 -2.20 31.93
CA ASP A 129 -27.20 -0.93 31.40
C ASP A 129 -25.83 -1.12 30.75
N GLU A 130 -24.95 -1.90 31.38
CA GLU A 130 -23.60 -2.11 30.88
C GLU A 130 -23.56 -3.10 29.69
N ALA A 131 -24.47 -4.08 29.65
CA ALA A 131 -24.69 -4.91 28.46
C ALA A 131 -25.24 -4.09 27.27
N THR A 132 -26.09 -3.10 27.56
CA THR A 132 -26.62 -2.17 26.56
C THR A 132 -25.49 -1.27 26.02
N ARG A 133 -24.63 -0.77 26.90
CA ARG A 133 -23.43 0.00 26.54
C ARG A 133 -22.45 -0.79 25.68
N LEU A 134 -22.18 -2.06 26.01
CA LEU A 134 -21.39 -2.96 25.17
C LEU A 134 -21.98 -3.13 23.78
N THR A 135 -23.29 -3.34 23.71
CA THR A 135 -24.00 -3.50 22.44
C THR A 135 -23.86 -2.25 21.56
N ALA A 136 -23.98 -1.06 22.15
CA ALA A 136 -23.74 0.20 21.44
C ALA A 136 -22.31 0.30 20.90
N LEU A 137 -21.29 0.02 21.71
CA LEU A 137 -19.87 0.04 21.29
C LEU A 137 -19.58 -0.93 20.14
N VAL A 138 -20.17 -2.13 20.18
CA VAL A 138 -20.04 -3.12 19.11
C VAL A 138 -20.71 -2.64 17.82
N ASN A 139 -21.89 -2.03 17.91
CA ASN A 139 -22.58 -1.46 16.74
C ASN A 139 -21.78 -0.31 16.13
N ASP A 140 -21.22 0.59 16.95
CA ASP A 140 -20.36 1.67 16.47
C ASP A 140 -19.13 1.12 15.71
N MET A 141 -18.54 0.01 16.17
CA MET A 141 -17.45 -0.66 15.47
C MET A 141 -17.89 -1.27 14.13
N LEU A 142 -19.07 -1.89 14.08
CA LEU A 142 -19.63 -2.46 12.85
C LEU A 142 -19.98 -1.38 11.82
N ASP A 143 -20.44 -0.22 12.27
CA ASP A 143 -20.73 0.92 11.42
C ASP A 143 -19.44 1.48 10.80
N ILE A 144 -18.36 1.60 11.58
CA ILE A 144 -17.05 2.02 11.05
C ILE A 144 -16.54 1.04 9.99
N SER A 145 -16.59 -0.27 10.27
CA SER A 145 -16.20 -1.32 9.31
C SER A 145 -17.06 -1.29 8.03
N SER A 146 -18.36 -1.05 8.18
CA SER A 146 -19.30 -0.93 7.06
C SER A 146 -19.04 0.31 6.22
N LEU A 147 -18.66 1.43 6.84
CA LEU A 147 -18.29 2.66 6.13
C LEU A 147 -17.03 2.49 5.29
N GLU A 148 -16.00 1.80 5.80
CA GLU A 148 -14.79 1.51 5.02
C GLU A 148 -15.09 0.72 3.74
N THR A 149 -15.95 -0.30 3.83
CA THR A 149 -16.36 -1.09 2.67
C THR A 149 -17.33 -0.35 1.74
N GLY A 150 -18.19 0.51 2.30
CA GLY A 150 -19.14 1.34 1.56
C GLY A 150 -18.46 2.45 0.74
N VAL A 151 -17.48 3.14 1.32
CA VAL A 151 -16.65 4.14 0.63
C VAL A 151 -15.87 3.51 -0.51
N ALA A 152 -15.33 2.30 -0.32
CA ALA A 152 -14.65 1.55 -1.38
C ALA A 152 -15.59 1.22 -2.56
N LYS A 153 -16.83 0.82 -2.30
CA LYS A 153 -17.85 0.57 -3.33
C LYS A 153 -18.26 1.86 -4.06
N LEU A 154 -18.49 2.95 -3.32
CA LEU A 154 -18.89 4.23 -3.92
C LEU A 154 -17.80 4.80 -4.84
N ASN A 155 -16.54 4.71 -4.43
CA ASN A 155 -15.40 5.14 -5.25
C ASN A 155 -15.26 4.31 -6.54
N HIS A 156 -15.47 2.98 -6.45
CA HIS A 156 -15.47 2.12 -7.64
C HIS A 156 -16.59 2.47 -8.63
N VAL A 157 -17.79 2.76 -8.13
CA VAL A 157 -18.93 3.17 -8.96
C VAL A 157 -18.68 4.53 -9.62
N LEU A 158 -18.19 5.52 -8.87
CA LEU A 158 -17.82 6.84 -9.38
C LEU A 158 -16.75 6.76 -10.47
N LYS A 159 -15.69 5.97 -10.25
CA LYS A 159 -14.64 5.75 -11.24
C LYS A 159 -15.19 5.10 -12.51
N THR A 160 -16.09 4.12 -12.37
CA THR A 160 -16.73 3.45 -13.51
C THR A 160 -17.63 4.40 -14.31
N ILE A 161 -18.42 5.23 -13.63
CA ILE A 161 -19.31 6.22 -14.26
C ILE A 161 -18.48 7.28 -14.98
N PHE A 162 -17.45 7.83 -14.32
CA PHE A 162 -16.57 8.83 -14.90
C PHE A 162 -15.81 8.29 -16.12
N GLN A 163 -15.32 7.05 -16.05
CA GLN A 163 -14.62 6.41 -17.17
C GLN A 163 -15.56 6.12 -18.35
N ARG A 164 -16.82 5.72 -18.10
CA ARG A 164 -17.85 5.62 -19.14
C ARG A 164 -18.21 6.97 -19.76
N PHE A 165 -18.26 8.04 -18.95
CA PHE A 165 -18.52 9.39 -19.43
C PHE A 165 -17.36 9.92 -20.30
N LEU A 166 -16.12 9.70 -19.90
CA LEU A 166 -14.93 10.03 -20.68
C LEU A 166 -14.88 9.27 -22.01
N GLN A 167 -15.11 7.96 -22.01
CA GLN A 167 -15.16 7.18 -23.25
C GLN A 167 -16.28 7.64 -24.19
N ARG A 168 -17.46 7.98 -23.65
CA ARG A 168 -18.58 8.44 -24.47
C ARG A 168 -18.33 9.81 -25.10
N ASN A 169 -17.71 10.75 -24.38
CA ASN A 169 -17.36 12.06 -24.95
C ASN A 169 -16.17 11.99 -25.91
N LEU A 170 -15.17 11.16 -25.63
CA LEU A 170 -14.02 10.96 -26.53
C LEU A 170 -14.45 10.30 -27.85
N PHE A 171 -15.39 9.34 -27.80
CA PHE A 171 -15.97 8.71 -28.98
C PHE A 171 -16.79 9.70 -29.83
N MET A 172 -17.58 10.56 -29.18
CA MET A 172 -18.38 11.59 -29.87
C MET A 172 -17.50 12.66 -30.55
N MET A 173 -16.34 12.96 -29.97
CA MET A 173 -15.36 13.91 -30.54
C MET A 173 -14.62 13.33 -31.75
N CYS A 174 -14.24 12.04 -31.72
CA CYS A 174 -13.64 11.36 -32.88
C CYS A 174 -14.60 11.23 -34.08
N THR A 175 -15.91 11.15 -33.85
CA THR A 175 -16.89 11.07 -34.95
C THR A 175 -17.20 12.41 -35.60
N ALA A 176 -16.80 13.54 -34.99
CA ALA A 176 -17.04 14.89 -35.51
C ALA A 176 -15.93 15.39 -36.46
N GLU A 177 -14.76 14.73 -36.51
CA GLU A 177 -13.68 15.05 -37.46
C GLU A 177 -13.76 14.24 -38.79
N PHE A 178 -14.75 13.37 -38.94
CA PHE A 178 -14.93 12.49 -40.11
C PHE A 178 -16.20 12.75 -40.94
N VAL A 179 -16.79 13.95 -40.81
CA VAL A 179 -17.85 14.49 -41.70
C VAL A 179 -17.44 15.87 -42.17
#